data_AF-A0AAJ2R592-F1
#
_entry.id   AF-A0AAJ2R592-F1
#
_cell.length_a   1.000
_cell.length_b   1.000
_cell.length_c   1.000
_cell.angle_alpha   90.00
_cell.angle_beta   90.00
_cell.angle_gamma   90.00
#
_symmetry.space_group_name_H-M   'P 1'
#
loop_
_entity.id
_entity.type
_entity.pdbx_description
1 polymer ?
#
loop_
_entity_poly.entity_id
_entity_poly.type
_entity_poly.pdbx_seq_one_letter_code
_entity_poly.pdbx_strand_id
1 'polypeptide(L)'
;MKYNDVHGQLNKIFARVIETGVSVQQNFPVFSNTGSGQSLGSLAGSSVALRNVAYYDIYKELESNQLFHIKLPDGGLLVFQYSFDTTGTLRKHRLGFFPSPTLPTMEEAPELYRYDELYGDILSNQIVRFPIRFDFDPENYRPRYHAHSHLTLGQFENCRIPLTHAVSPNGFLLFILRNFYHKLYLRHSNAFEKKLAICMTTSCITDQERSLPHFGFTQ
;
A
#
# COMPACT_ATOMS: atom_id res chain seq x y z
N MET A 1 -10.69 7.00 11.76
CA MET A 1 -10.90 6.36 10.44
C MET A 1 -12.02 5.34 10.58
N LYS A 2 -13.11 5.50 9.81
CA LYS A 2 -14.28 4.61 9.86
C LYS A 2 -14.34 3.70 8.64
N TYR A 3 -15.01 2.55 8.78
CA TYR A 3 -15.22 1.57 7.71
C TYR A 3 -15.77 2.21 6.44
N ASN A 4 -16.85 2.99 6.55
CA ASN A 4 -17.51 3.62 5.40
C ASN A 4 -16.57 4.56 4.63
N ASP A 5 -15.70 5.30 5.33
CA ASP A 5 -14.74 6.20 4.71
C ASP A 5 -13.66 5.44 3.93
N VAL A 6 -13.15 4.34 4.52
CA VAL A 6 -12.15 3.47 3.90
C VAL A 6 -12.74 2.77 2.67
N HIS A 7 -13.91 2.15 2.81
CA HIS A 7 -14.61 1.49 1.72
C HIS A 7 -14.93 2.47 0.58
N GLY A 8 -15.46 3.65 0.92
CA GLY A 8 -15.74 4.71 -0.04
C GLY A 8 -14.50 5.24 -0.76
N GLN A 9 -13.37 5.38 -0.06
CA GLN A 9 -12.10 5.74 -0.70
C GLN A 9 -11.58 4.61 -1.60
N LEU A 10 -11.62 3.35 -1.15
CA LEU A 10 -11.18 2.20 -1.95
C LEU A 10 -11.93 2.14 -3.28
N ASN A 11 -13.26 2.23 -3.27
CA ASN A 11 -14.05 2.22 -4.51
C ASN A 11 -13.63 3.36 -5.47
N LYS A 12 -13.37 4.55 -4.95
CA LYS A 12 -12.95 5.70 -5.76
C LYS A 12 -11.52 5.54 -6.29
N ILE A 13 -10.58 5.04 -5.51
CA ILE A 13 -9.21 4.86 -5.99
C ILE A 13 -9.13 3.71 -7.01
N PHE A 14 -9.90 2.63 -6.84
CA PHE A 14 -9.98 1.54 -7.80
C PHE A 14 -10.55 2.03 -9.13
N ALA A 15 -11.64 2.78 -9.09
CA ALA A 15 -12.19 3.42 -10.29
C ALA A 15 -11.13 4.29 -10.99
N ARG A 16 -10.39 5.13 -10.26
CA ARG A 16 -9.34 5.99 -10.83
C ARG A 16 -8.21 5.19 -11.48
N VAL A 17 -7.67 4.17 -10.83
CA VAL A 17 -6.55 3.40 -11.41
C VAL A 17 -6.98 2.57 -12.63
N ILE A 18 -8.24 2.18 -12.70
CA ILE A 18 -8.83 1.50 -13.87
C ILE A 18 -9.06 2.51 -15.00
N GLU A 19 -9.75 3.63 -14.73
CA GLU A 19 -10.05 4.69 -15.70
C GLU A 19 -8.79 5.27 -16.35
N THR A 20 -7.70 5.36 -15.58
CA THR A 20 -6.42 5.91 -16.05
C THR A 20 -5.52 4.89 -16.74
N GLY A 21 -5.86 3.60 -16.68
CA GLY A 21 -5.02 2.51 -17.19
C GLY A 21 -3.75 2.27 -16.37
N VAL A 22 -3.63 2.88 -15.18
CA VAL A 22 -2.49 2.70 -14.26
C VAL A 22 -2.48 1.29 -13.68
N SER A 23 -3.65 0.67 -13.52
CA SER A 23 -3.74 -0.70 -13.07
C SER A 23 -3.99 -1.65 -14.24
N VAL A 24 -3.13 -2.66 -14.37
CA VAL A 24 -3.24 -3.70 -15.41
C VAL A 24 -3.99 -4.94 -14.95
N GLN A 25 -4.14 -5.13 -13.63
CA GLN A 25 -4.94 -6.19 -13.04
C GLN A 25 -5.43 -5.78 -11.65
N GLN A 26 -6.65 -6.18 -11.28
CA GLN A 26 -7.26 -5.83 -9.99
C GLN A 26 -7.91 -7.05 -9.33
N ASN A 27 -7.73 -7.17 -8.02
CA ASN A 27 -8.54 -8.04 -7.17
C ASN A 27 -9.21 -7.14 -6.11
N PHE A 28 -10.52 -6.91 -6.26
CA PHE A 28 -11.22 -5.94 -5.42
C PHE A 28 -11.21 -6.37 -3.94
N PRO A 29 -10.99 -5.43 -2.99
CA PRO A 29 -11.04 -5.73 -1.57
C PRO A 29 -12.41 -6.29 -1.17
N VAL A 30 -12.44 -7.55 -0.72
CA VAL A 30 -13.68 -8.21 -0.28
C VAL A 30 -13.96 -7.86 1.19
N PHE A 31 -15.23 -7.52 1.47
CA PHE A 31 -15.72 -7.34 2.83
C PHE A 31 -15.99 -8.69 3.49
N SER A 32 -15.59 -8.84 4.73
CA SER A 32 -15.93 -9.98 5.57
C SER A 32 -16.35 -9.49 6.96
N ASN A 33 -17.48 -10.00 7.44
CA ASN A 33 -17.99 -9.73 8.78
C ASN A 33 -17.93 -11.02 9.60
N THR A 34 -17.21 -10.99 10.71
CA THR A 34 -17.12 -12.09 11.66
C THR A 34 -17.56 -11.58 13.03
N GLY A 35 -17.98 -12.46 13.94
CA GLY A 35 -18.40 -12.04 15.29
C GLY A 35 -17.36 -11.23 16.07
N SER A 36 -16.08 -11.27 15.65
CA SER A 36 -14.96 -10.51 16.22
C SER A 36 -14.69 -9.16 15.54
N GLY A 37 -15.38 -8.81 14.45
CA GLY A 37 -15.22 -7.54 13.75
C GLY A 37 -15.38 -7.63 12.23
N GLN A 38 -15.17 -6.48 11.58
CA GLN A 38 -15.26 -6.33 10.13
C GLN A 38 -13.85 -6.28 9.52
N SER A 39 -13.65 -6.90 8.36
CA SER A 39 -12.40 -6.81 7.59
C SER A 39 -12.68 -6.47 6.14
N LEU A 40 -11.71 -5.80 5.51
CA LEU A 40 -11.78 -5.39 4.12
C LEU A 40 -10.44 -5.70 3.44
N GLY A 41 -10.51 -6.48 2.36
CA GLY A 41 -9.33 -6.87 1.59
C GLY A 41 -8.50 -7.96 2.24
N SER A 42 -9.07 -8.78 3.13
CA SER A 42 -8.37 -9.93 3.70
C SER A 42 -7.90 -10.88 2.59
N LEU A 43 -6.62 -11.24 2.63
CA LEU A 43 -5.99 -12.15 1.68
C LEU A 43 -5.52 -13.39 2.44
N ALA A 44 -6.26 -14.49 2.28
CA ALA A 44 -5.89 -15.78 2.87
C ALA A 44 -4.48 -16.18 2.42
N GLY A 45 -3.61 -16.58 3.35
CA GLY A 45 -2.22 -16.96 3.01
C GLY A 45 -1.20 -15.82 2.96
N SER A 46 -1.58 -14.55 3.18
CA SER A 46 -0.65 -13.41 3.20
C SER A 46 0.43 -13.43 4.30
N SER A 47 0.46 -14.47 5.15
CA SER A 47 1.52 -14.71 6.14
C SER A 47 2.85 -15.15 5.52
N VAL A 48 2.90 -15.46 4.21
CA VAL A 48 4.17 -15.83 3.54
C VAL A 48 5.18 -14.68 3.57
N ALA A 49 4.73 -13.42 3.53
CA ALA A 49 5.60 -12.24 3.68
C ALA A 49 6.23 -12.08 5.09
N LEU A 50 5.96 -12.99 6.02
CA LEU A 50 6.51 -13.03 7.38
C LEU A 50 7.56 -14.14 7.57
N ARG A 51 7.87 -14.91 6.53
CA ARG A 51 8.86 -16.00 6.59
C ARG A 51 10.25 -15.46 6.25
N ASN A 52 11.30 -16.08 6.79
CA ASN A 52 12.69 -15.82 6.39
C ASN A 52 12.94 -16.40 4.99
N VAL A 53 12.47 -15.69 3.96
CA VAL A 53 12.53 -16.09 2.55
C VAL A 53 13.02 -14.92 1.70
N ALA A 54 13.61 -15.22 0.54
CA ALA A 54 14.09 -14.18 -0.35
C ALA A 54 12.92 -13.34 -0.88
N TYR A 55 13.17 -12.06 -1.14
CA TYR A 55 12.14 -11.14 -1.65
C TYR A 55 11.48 -11.66 -2.93
N TYR A 56 12.27 -12.24 -3.83
CA TYR A 56 11.78 -12.85 -5.06
C TYR A 56 10.68 -13.90 -4.80
N ASP A 57 10.89 -14.77 -3.82
CA ASP A 57 9.94 -15.83 -3.48
C ASP A 57 8.66 -15.27 -2.86
N ILE A 58 8.77 -14.23 -2.04
CA ILE A 58 7.60 -13.52 -1.51
C ILE A 58 6.79 -12.92 -2.64
N TYR A 59 7.43 -12.17 -3.54
CA TYR A 59 6.74 -11.56 -4.67
C TYR A 59 6.06 -12.61 -5.54
N LYS A 60 6.77 -13.69 -5.87
CA LYS A 60 6.25 -14.78 -6.71
C LYS A 60 5.03 -15.45 -6.07
N GLU A 61 5.05 -15.67 -4.76
CA GLU A 61 3.89 -16.20 -4.01
C GLU A 61 2.70 -15.24 -4.11
N LEU A 62 2.92 -13.94 -3.88
CA LEU A 62 1.87 -12.93 -3.94
C LEU A 62 1.24 -12.87 -5.34
N GLU A 63 2.07 -12.91 -6.38
CA GLU A 63 1.60 -12.85 -7.76
C GLU A 63 0.87 -14.13 -8.18
N SER A 64 1.48 -15.30 -7.95
CA SER A 64 0.95 -16.60 -8.40
C SER A 64 -0.39 -16.92 -7.74
N ASN A 65 -0.55 -16.54 -6.48
CA ASN A 65 -1.78 -16.78 -5.71
C ASN A 65 -2.74 -15.58 -5.71
N GLN A 66 -2.49 -14.55 -6.53
CA GLN A 66 -3.36 -13.37 -6.64
C GLN A 66 -3.56 -12.63 -5.30
N LEU A 67 -2.55 -12.64 -4.43
CA LEU A 67 -2.55 -12.01 -3.11
C LEU A 67 -2.14 -10.53 -3.17
N PHE A 68 -2.80 -9.78 -4.04
CA PHE A 68 -2.65 -8.34 -4.20
C PHE A 68 -3.98 -7.76 -4.65
N HIS A 69 -4.17 -6.45 -4.53
CA HIS A 69 -5.41 -5.82 -4.97
C HIS A 69 -5.25 -4.98 -6.25
N ILE A 70 -4.07 -4.41 -6.49
CA ILE A 70 -3.74 -3.68 -7.72
C ILE A 70 -2.37 -4.17 -8.22
N LYS A 71 -2.28 -4.54 -9.50
CA LYS A 71 -1.01 -4.72 -10.22
C LYS A 71 -0.76 -3.50 -11.12
N LEU A 72 0.44 -2.96 -11.05
CA LEU A 72 0.94 -1.82 -11.81
C LEU A 72 1.63 -2.29 -13.11
N PRO A 73 1.91 -1.39 -14.07
CA PRO A 73 2.32 -1.79 -15.42
C PRO A 73 3.67 -2.51 -15.48
N ASP A 74 4.57 -2.23 -14.53
CA ASP A 74 5.86 -2.91 -14.36
C ASP A 74 5.79 -4.17 -13.48
N GLY A 75 4.58 -4.61 -13.12
CA GLY A 75 4.35 -5.74 -12.22
C GLY A 75 4.29 -5.37 -10.74
N GLY A 76 4.54 -4.13 -10.34
CA GLY A 76 4.44 -3.73 -8.93
C GLY A 76 3.07 -4.05 -8.32
N LEU A 77 3.04 -4.66 -7.13
CA LEU A 77 1.80 -5.11 -6.49
C LEU A 77 1.46 -4.20 -5.30
N LEU A 78 0.20 -3.77 -5.21
CA LEU A 78 -0.34 -3.03 -4.07
C LEU A 78 -1.35 -3.88 -3.30
N VAL A 79 -1.21 -3.81 -1.97
CA VAL A 79 -2.04 -4.54 -1.00
C VAL A 79 -2.70 -3.53 -0.05
N PHE A 80 -4.00 -3.70 0.17
CA PHE A 80 -4.87 -2.90 1.05
C PHE A 80 -5.64 -3.83 2.00
N GLN A 81 -5.18 -3.95 3.25
CA GLN A 81 -5.86 -4.75 4.27
C GLN A 81 -6.27 -3.86 5.43
N TYR A 82 -7.56 -3.82 5.76
CA TYR A 82 -8.11 -3.08 6.89
C TYR A 82 -8.99 -3.98 7.76
N SER A 83 -8.99 -3.73 9.06
CA SER A 83 -9.88 -4.37 10.02
C SER A 83 -10.46 -3.34 10.99
N PHE A 84 -11.71 -3.56 11.39
CA PHE A 84 -12.51 -2.63 12.15
C PHE A 84 -13.20 -3.36 13.30
N ASP A 85 -13.42 -2.63 14.39
CA ASP A 85 -14.25 -3.11 15.50
C ASP A 85 -15.73 -3.16 15.12
N THR A 86 -16.56 -3.62 16.06
CA THR A 86 -18.02 -3.70 15.92
C THR A 86 -18.70 -2.34 15.72
N THR A 87 -18.01 -1.24 16.03
CA THR A 87 -18.48 0.14 15.81
C THR A 87 -18.03 0.71 14.44
N GLY A 88 -17.32 -0.10 13.64
CA GLY A 88 -16.75 0.32 12.37
C GLY A 88 -15.53 1.25 12.51
N THR A 89 -14.86 1.27 13.67
CA THR A 89 -13.63 2.04 13.88
C THR A 89 -12.42 1.19 13.53
N LEU A 90 -11.44 1.78 12.85
CA LEU A 90 -10.19 1.10 12.47
C LEU A 90 -9.50 0.49 13.71
N ARG A 91 -9.24 -0.82 13.66
CA ARG A 91 -8.39 -1.53 14.62
C ARG A 91 -6.97 -1.71 14.10
N LYS A 92 -6.85 -2.21 12.88
CA LYS A 92 -5.56 -2.54 12.27
C LYS A 92 -5.61 -2.39 10.77
N HIS A 93 -4.50 -1.96 10.17
CA HIS A 93 -4.31 -2.06 8.73
C HIS A 93 -2.91 -2.54 8.39
N ARG A 94 -2.79 -3.07 7.17
CA ARG A 94 -1.53 -3.38 6.51
C ARG A 94 -1.64 -3.00 5.04
N LEU A 95 -0.85 -2.03 4.63
CA LEU A 95 -0.77 -1.57 3.26
C LEU A 95 0.63 -1.89 2.75
N GLY A 96 0.74 -2.51 1.59
CA GLY A 96 2.01 -3.01 1.07
C GLY A 96 2.20 -2.65 -0.39
N PHE A 97 3.41 -2.23 -0.74
CA PHE A 97 3.88 -2.11 -2.11
C PHE A 97 5.02 -3.11 -2.30
N PHE A 98 4.88 -4.00 -3.27
CA PHE A 98 5.85 -5.02 -3.62
C PHE A 98 6.27 -4.78 -5.08
N PRO A 99 7.31 -3.96 -5.34
CA PRO A 99 7.79 -3.73 -6.70
C PRO A 99 8.29 -5.03 -7.35
N SER A 100 8.00 -5.25 -8.63
CA SER A 100 8.41 -6.50 -9.28
C SER A 100 9.92 -6.70 -9.23
N PRO A 101 10.46 -7.82 -8.71
CA PRO A 101 11.90 -8.06 -8.66
C PRO A 101 12.52 -8.16 -10.06
N THR A 102 11.70 -8.49 -11.07
CA THR A 102 12.07 -8.59 -12.48
C THR A 102 11.08 -7.82 -13.33
N LEU A 103 11.56 -6.88 -14.16
CA LEU A 103 10.68 -6.16 -15.07
C LEU A 103 10.07 -7.12 -16.11
N PRO A 104 8.79 -6.93 -16.50
CA PRO A 104 8.19 -7.68 -17.60
C PRO A 104 9.01 -7.50 -18.87
N THR A 105 9.12 -8.51 -19.71
CA THR A 105 9.77 -8.39 -21.02
C THR A 105 8.96 -7.51 -21.99
N MET A 106 9.59 -7.08 -23.09
CA MET A 106 8.89 -6.32 -24.13
C MET A 106 7.76 -7.11 -24.79
N GLU A 107 7.84 -8.44 -24.80
CA GLU A 107 6.78 -9.33 -25.29
C GLU A 107 5.60 -9.39 -24.30
N GLU A 108 5.89 -9.44 -22.99
CA GLU A 108 4.87 -9.49 -21.94
C GLU A 108 4.14 -8.16 -21.75
N ALA A 109 4.85 -7.03 -21.88
CA ALA A 109 4.29 -5.70 -21.67
C ALA A 109 4.80 -4.68 -22.73
N PRO A 110 4.41 -4.79 -24.00
CA PRO A 110 4.92 -3.94 -25.07
C PRO A 110 4.66 -2.44 -24.83
N GLU A 111 3.50 -2.09 -24.26
CA GLU A 111 3.14 -0.69 -23.96
C GLU A 111 4.05 -0.07 -22.88
N LEU A 112 4.64 -0.88 -21.99
CA LEU A 112 5.60 -0.42 -20.98
C LEU A 112 6.88 0.12 -21.64
N TYR A 113 7.36 -0.54 -22.70
CA TYR A 113 8.59 -0.19 -23.42
C TYR A 113 8.36 0.81 -24.56
N ARG A 114 7.12 0.91 -25.04
CA ARG A 114 6.74 1.85 -26.10
C ARG A 114 6.76 3.31 -25.66
N TYR A 115 6.43 3.59 -24.41
CA TYR A 115 6.32 4.97 -23.89
C TYR A 115 7.40 5.28 -22.85
N ASP A 116 8.65 5.44 -23.29
CA ASP A 116 9.78 5.81 -22.42
C ASP A 116 9.56 7.11 -21.63
N GLU A 117 8.86 8.08 -22.23
CA GLU A 117 8.46 9.31 -21.54
C GLU A 117 7.58 9.06 -20.31
N LEU A 118 6.82 7.96 -20.29
CA LEU A 118 5.88 7.62 -19.23
C LEU A 118 6.46 6.65 -18.20
N TYR A 119 7.33 5.72 -18.63
CA TYR A 119 7.79 4.60 -17.79
C TYR A 119 9.32 4.55 -17.61
N GLY A 120 10.09 5.44 -18.24
CA GLY A 120 11.55 5.41 -18.13
C GLY A 120 12.07 5.59 -16.69
N ASP A 121 11.31 6.22 -15.80
CA ASP A 121 11.65 6.35 -14.38
C ASP A 121 11.48 5.04 -13.58
N ILE A 122 10.63 4.12 -14.03
CA ILE A 122 10.40 2.80 -13.39
C ILE A 122 11.18 1.66 -14.05
N LEU A 123 11.59 1.84 -15.30
CA LEU A 123 12.37 0.88 -16.08
C LEU A 123 13.88 0.93 -15.82
N SER A 124 14.37 1.93 -15.09
CA SER A 124 15.79 2.08 -14.84
C SER A 124 16.39 0.88 -14.11
N ASN A 125 17.48 0.33 -14.67
CA ASN A 125 18.25 -0.76 -14.07
C ASN A 125 18.98 -0.36 -12.78
N GLN A 126 19.07 0.93 -12.47
CA GLN A 126 19.70 1.44 -11.24
C GLN A 126 18.76 1.37 -10.02
N ILE A 127 17.47 1.10 -10.23
CA ILE A 127 16.48 1.08 -9.16
C ILE A 127 16.67 -0.18 -8.30
N VAL A 128 16.94 0.04 -7.02
CA VAL A 128 16.88 -1.02 -6.01
C VAL A 128 15.42 -1.20 -5.62
N ARG A 129 14.87 -2.38 -5.91
CA ARG A 129 13.47 -2.72 -5.63
C ARG A 129 13.36 -3.41 -4.29
N PHE A 130 12.62 -2.79 -3.38
CA PHE A 130 12.36 -3.34 -2.05
C PHE A 130 10.91 -3.09 -1.66
N PRO A 131 10.31 -3.99 -0.85
CA PRO A 131 8.93 -3.82 -0.41
C PRO A 131 8.81 -2.63 0.53
N ILE A 132 7.68 -1.94 0.47
CA ILE A 132 7.33 -0.84 1.37
C ILE A 132 6.03 -1.18 2.05
N ARG A 133 5.95 -1.00 3.37
CA ARG A 133 4.74 -1.33 4.13
C ARG A 133 4.37 -0.24 5.12
N PHE A 134 3.08 0.01 5.23
CA PHE A 134 2.47 0.85 6.25
C PHE A 134 1.56 -0.02 7.11
N ASP A 135 1.93 -0.20 8.38
CA ASP A 135 1.17 -0.97 9.35
C ASP A 135 0.61 -0.03 10.42
N PHE A 136 -0.64 -0.27 10.81
CA PHE A 136 -1.25 0.29 12.00
C PHE A 136 -1.72 -0.86 12.86
N ASP A 137 -1.15 -1.00 14.05
CA ASP A 137 -1.45 -2.09 14.98
C ASP A 137 -1.19 -1.62 16.42
N PRO A 138 -2.09 -0.77 16.95
CA PRO A 138 -1.88 -0.17 18.26
C PRO A 138 -1.94 -1.16 19.41
N GLU A 139 -2.61 -2.30 19.24
CA GLU A 139 -2.67 -3.38 20.24
C GLU A 139 -1.30 -4.05 20.44
N ASN A 140 -0.43 -4.01 19.44
CA ASN A 140 0.94 -4.55 19.49
C ASN A 140 2.02 -3.49 19.81
N TYR A 141 1.61 -2.31 20.26
CA TYR A 141 2.55 -1.23 20.60
C TYR A 141 3.57 -1.67 21.65
N ARG A 142 4.84 -1.38 21.37
CA ARG A 142 5.96 -1.56 22.29
C ARG A 142 6.82 -0.30 22.22
N PRO A 143 6.96 0.45 23.33
CA PRO A 143 7.72 1.69 23.35
C PRO A 143 9.10 1.53 22.70
N ARG A 144 9.41 2.36 21.70
CA ARG A 144 10.65 2.35 20.89
C ARG A 144 10.89 1.12 19.99
N TYR A 145 10.09 0.06 20.06
CA TYR A 145 10.30 -1.20 19.31
C TYR A 145 9.17 -1.53 18.32
N HIS A 146 7.94 -1.08 18.59
CA HIS A 146 6.80 -1.26 17.70
C HIS A 146 5.87 -0.08 17.87
N ALA A 147 5.92 0.86 16.92
CA ALA A 147 5.06 2.04 16.95
C ALA A 147 3.59 1.69 16.66
N HIS A 148 2.65 2.53 17.11
CA HIS A 148 1.21 2.32 16.84
C HIS A 148 0.92 2.31 15.34
N SER A 149 1.59 3.19 14.60
CA SER A 149 1.61 3.26 13.14
C SER A 149 3.06 3.36 12.68
N HIS A 150 3.48 2.56 11.70
CA HIS A 150 4.86 2.57 11.23
C HIS A 150 5.01 2.28 9.73
N LEU A 151 6.08 2.85 9.18
CA LEU A 151 6.62 2.57 7.85
C LEU A 151 7.75 1.53 7.97
N THR A 152 7.66 0.49 7.17
CA THR A 152 8.73 -0.50 6.94
C THR A 152 9.28 -0.31 5.53
N LEU A 153 10.60 -0.23 5.39
CA LEU A 153 11.31 -0.22 4.12
C LEU A 153 12.15 -1.49 4.02
N GLY A 154 11.93 -2.30 2.99
CA GLY A 154 12.55 -3.61 2.84
C GLY A 154 12.03 -4.63 3.85
N GLN A 155 12.83 -5.67 4.09
CA GLN A 155 12.51 -6.76 5.01
C GLN A 155 13.36 -6.73 6.28
N PHE A 156 13.84 -5.54 6.66
CA PHE A 156 14.59 -5.38 7.90
C PHE A 156 13.63 -5.51 9.09
N GLU A 157 13.85 -6.51 9.94
CA GLU A 157 12.98 -6.84 11.09
C GLU A 157 12.65 -5.63 11.98
N ASN A 158 13.64 -4.75 12.16
CA ASN A 158 13.58 -3.59 13.05
C ASN A 158 13.35 -2.25 12.31
N CYS A 159 13.15 -2.25 10.99
CA CYS A 159 12.81 -1.03 10.26
C CYS A 159 11.34 -0.70 10.50
N ARG A 160 11.06 0.05 11.57
CA ARG A 160 9.71 0.48 11.96
C ARG A 160 9.72 1.96 12.27
N ILE A 161 9.74 2.77 11.22
CA ILE A 161 9.81 4.23 11.33
C ILE A 161 8.42 4.74 11.77
N PRO A 162 8.28 5.42 12.92
CA PRO A 162 6.97 5.83 13.41
C PRO A 162 6.24 6.80 12.48
N LEU A 163 4.90 6.74 12.52
CA LEU A 163 4.01 7.60 11.77
C LEU A 163 3.03 8.33 12.69
N THR A 164 2.68 9.56 12.34
CA THR A 164 1.75 10.37 13.16
C THR A 164 0.32 9.86 13.17
N HIS A 165 -0.10 9.13 12.12
CA HIS A 165 -1.47 8.66 11.89
C HIS A 165 -1.47 7.30 11.18
N ALA A 166 -2.62 6.62 11.19
CA ALA A 166 -2.90 5.52 10.27
C ALA A 166 -3.06 6.04 8.84
N VAL A 167 -2.72 5.21 7.85
CA VAL A 167 -2.68 5.60 6.43
C VAL A 167 -3.99 5.23 5.70
N SER A 168 -4.54 6.21 5.00
CA SER A 168 -5.76 6.04 4.22
C SER A 168 -5.49 5.36 2.87
N PRO A 169 -6.50 4.75 2.24
CA PRO A 169 -6.32 4.13 0.92
C PRO A 169 -5.75 5.10 -0.11
N ASN A 170 -6.29 6.33 -0.17
CA ASN A 170 -5.80 7.34 -1.09
C ASN A 170 -4.42 7.88 -0.70
N GLY A 171 -4.14 8.05 0.59
CA GLY A 171 -2.83 8.49 1.07
C GLY A 171 -1.74 7.50 0.66
N PHE A 172 -2.01 6.19 0.80
CA PHE A 172 -1.09 5.16 0.35
C PHE A 172 -0.91 5.13 -1.17
N LEU A 173 -2.00 5.16 -1.94
CA LEU A 173 -1.90 5.16 -3.41
C LEU A 173 -1.13 6.39 -3.91
N LEU A 174 -1.44 7.58 -3.42
CA LEU A 174 -0.74 8.80 -3.80
C LEU A 174 0.73 8.79 -3.38
N PHE A 175 1.05 8.22 -2.21
CA PHE A 175 2.44 8.03 -1.80
C PHE A 175 3.19 7.18 -2.81
N ILE A 176 2.61 6.06 -3.27
CA ILE A 176 3.25 5.21 -4.27
C ILE A 176 3.39 5.92 -5.62
N LEU A 177 2.30 6.47 -6.14
CA LEU A 177 2.30 7.09 -7.47
C LEU A 177 3.22 8.31 -7.54
N ARG A 178 3.19 9.19 -6.52
CA ARG A 178 4.01 10.41 -6.54
C ARG A 178 5.50 10.15 -6.44
N ASN A 179 5.90 9.13 -5.68
CA ASN A 179 7.31 8.89 -5.36
C ASN A 179 7.97 7.81 -6.22
N PHE A 180 7.19 6.82 -6.68
CA PHE A 180 7.73 5.66 -7.40
C PHE A 180 7.23 5.54 -8.84
N TYR A 181 6.14 6.23 -9.20
CA TYR A 181 5.58 6.24 -10.57
C TYR A 181 5.31 7.68 -11.01
N HIS A 182 6.30 8.55 -10.85
CA HIS A 182 6.10 10.00 -10.87
C HIS A 182 5.61 10.50 -12.24
N LYS A 183 6.20 10.01 -13.33
CA LYS A 183 5.76 10.34 -14.69
C LYS A 183 4.31 9.94 -14.94
N LEU A 184 3.92 8.75 -14.48
CA LEU A 184 2.54 8.25 -14.57
C LEU A 184 1.57 9.08 -13.72
N TYR A 185 1.98 9.47 -12.51
CA TYR A 185 1.24 10.37 -11.66
C TYR A 185 0.99 11.73 -12.35
N LEU A 186 2.02 12.35 -12.93
CA LEU A 186 1.88 13.66 -13.59
C LEU A 186 0.88 13.61 -14.74
N ARG A 187 0.97 12.58 -15.59
CA ARG A 187 0.06 12.37 -16.74
C ARG A 187 -1.41 12.29 -16.32
N HIS A 188 -1.68 11.71 -15.15
CA HIS A 188 -3.03 11.45 -14.66
C HIS A 188 -3.38 12.24 -13.39
N SER A 189 -2.63 13.32 -13.10
CA SER A 189 -2.79 14.14 -11.89
C SER A 189 -4.21 14.65 -11.73
N ASN A 190 -4.87 15.09 -12.81
CA ASN A 190 -6.28 15.51 -12.79
C ASN A 190 -7.25 14.42 -12.29
N ALA A 191 -6.95 13.14 -12.47
CA ALA A 191 -7.76 12.04 -11.96
C ALA A 191 -7.44 11.76 -10.48
N PHE A 192 -6.16 11.78 -10.11
CA PHE A 192 -5.68 11.42 -8.78
C PHE A 192 -5.85 12.53 -7.73
N GLU A 193 -5.77 13.80 -8.13
CA GLU A 193 -5.89 14.97 -7.25
C GLU A 193 -7.35 15.38 -6.98
N LYS A 194 -8.33 14.71 -7.61
CA LYS A 194 -9.75 14.94 -7.29
C LYS A 194 -9.99 14.72 -5.79
N LYS A 195 -10.61 15.72 -5.15
CA LYS A 195 -10.89 15.72 -3.71
C LYS A 195 -11.64 14.45 -3.30
N LEU A 196 -11.18 13.85 -2.20
CA LEU A 196 -11.84 12.74 -1.52
C LEU A 196 -12.31 13.17 -0.14
N ALA A 197 -13.28 12.42 0.41
CA ALA A 197 -13.67 12.60 1.80
C ALA A 197 -12.46 12.30 2.71
N ILE A 198 -12.33 13.08 3.79
CA ILE A 198 -11.25 12.89 4.76
C ILE A 198 -11.39 11.49 5.35
N CYS A 199 -10.28 10.75 5.35
CA CYS A 199 -10.18 9.42 5.92
C CYS A 199 -8.90 9.39 6.75
N MET A 200 -8.98 9.72 8.03
CA MET A 200 -7.84 9.73 8.94
C MET A 200 -8.24 9.25 10.32
N THR A 201 -7.27 8.79 11.09
CA THR A 201 -7.41 8.62 12.54
C THR A 201 -7.15 9.95 13.25
N THR A 202 -7.43 10.00 14.54
CA THR A 202 -6.72 10.94 15.41
C THR A 202 -5.23 10.62 15.39
N SER A 203 -4.40 11.58 15.79
CA SER A 203 -2.97 11.32 15.92
C SER A 203 -2.73 10.16 16.89
N CYS A 204 -1.94 9.18 16.45
CA CYS A 204 -1.63 7.97 17.20
C CYS A 204 -0.18 7.91 17.68
N ILE A 205 0.62 8.94 17.37
CA ILE A 205 2.02 9.02 17.80
C ILE A 205 2.13 9.54 19.23
N THR A 206 2.89 8.81 20.03
CA THR A 206 3.23 9.07 21.44
C THR A 206 4.42 10.03 21.55
N ASP A 207 4.62 10.61 22.73
CA ASP A 207 5.77 11.48 23.00
C ASP A 207 7.11 10.75 22.82
N GLN A 208 7.13 9.44 23.13
CA GLN A 208 8.34 8.63 22.95
C GLN A 208 8.64 8.42 21.46
N GLU A 209 7.64 8.16 20.63
CA GLU A 209 7.81 8.05 19.18
C GLU A 209 8.17 9.42 18.55
N ARG A 210 7.62 10.53 19.06
CA ARG A 210 7.98 11.90 18.61
C ARG A 210 9.44 12.26 18.85
N SER A 211 10.09 11.64 19.83
CA SER A 211 11.53 11.81 20.08
C SER A 211 12.43 11.11 19.05
N LEU A 212 11.86 10.27 18.19
CA LEU A 212 12.55 9.57 17.11
C LEU A 212 12.27 10.24 15.76
N PRO A 213 13.10 10.01 14.72
CA PRO A 213 12.73 10.35 13.36
C PRO A 213 11.41 9.67 12.97
N HIS A 214 10.43 10.48 12.57
CA HIS A 214 9.07 10.03 12.26
C HIS A 214 8.51 10.79 11.05
N PHE A 215 7.51 10.20 10.39
CA PHE A 215 6.81 10.86 9.27
C PHE A 215 5.40 11.28 9.65
N GLY A 216 4.98 12.42 9.11
CA GLY A 216 3.64 12.96 9.30
C GLY A 216 2.82 12.95 8.03
N PHE A 217 1.56 12.50 8.14
CA PHE A 217 0.52 12.82 7.16
C PHE A 217 -0.32 13.94 7.75
N THR A 218 -0.32 15.10 7.11
CA THR A 218 -1.25 16.20 7.40
C THR A 218 -2.13 16.39 6.18
N GLN A 219 -3.45 16.25 6.34
CA GLN A 219 -4.45 16.65 5.35
C GLN A 219 -5.10 17.95 5.79
#